data_AF-A0A6S6NZP5-F1
#
_entry.id   AF-A0A6S6NZP5-F1
#
_cell.length_a   1.000
_cell.length_b   1.000
_cell.length_c   1.000
_cell.angle_alpha   90.00
_cell.angle_beta   90.00
_cell.angle_gamma   90.00
#
_symmetry.space_group_name_H-M   'P 1'
#
loop_
_entity.id
_entity.type
_entity.pdbx_description
1 polymer ?
#
loop_
_entity_poly.entity_id
_entity_poly.type
_entity_poly.pdbx_seq_one_letter_code
_entity_poly.pdbx_strand_id
1 'polypeptide(L)'
;MAIKKCKAESEVKNKIKVSSSDALRYTENVIPENFNRESVLRIIDANLNRCREGLRVVEDGLRFVLNDSFLYKKIRRVRHSVDKILRSSYDELIKERESFDDSGRQMPEISKKELAGIITANFKRTQESLRVLEEYSKTLFPKASTDFKKQRYAAYDAEKSVYLKYRKFLLQMDCKRADGGTMTKKFSTVNKKIKQLLSAGAKDQI
;
A
#
# COMPACT_ATOMS: atom_id res chain seq x y z
N MET A 1 42.19 32.08 22.48
CA MET A 1 41.58 31.47 23.69
C MET A 1 40.13 31.14 23.38
N ALA A 2 39.66 29.98 23.84
CA ALA A 2 38.73 29.08 23.17
C ALA A 2 37.26 29.55 23.00
N ILE A 3 36.74 29.28 21.81
CA ILE A 3 35.31 29.25 21.47
C ILE A 3 34.66 28.07 22.22
N LYS A 4 33.74 28.39 23.14
CA LYS A 4 32.96 27.39 23.88
C LYS A 4 31.85 26.85 22.97
N LYS A 5 32.12 25.72 22.34
CA LYS A 5 31.22 24.94 21.49
C LYS A 5 30.13 24.30 22.38
N CYS A 6 28.88 24.77 22.30
CA CYS A 6 27.75 24.09 22.94
C CYS A 6 27.40 22.81 22.15
N LYS A 7 27.65 21.67 22.79
CA LYS A 7 27.03 20.35 22.60
C LYS A 7 25.49 20.47 22.68
N ALA A 8 24.64 19.62 22.11
CA ALA A 8 24.78 18.30 21.52
C ALA A 8 23.63 18.06 20.52
N GLU A 9 23.95 17.32 19.45
CA GLU A 9 22.99 16.59 18.61
C GLU A 9 22.23 15.58 19.49
N SER A 10 20.90 15.67 19.50
CA SER A 10 20.04 14.60 20.03
C SER A 10 19.59 13.69 18.88
N GLU A 11 20.55 13.00 18.28
CA GLU A 11 20.23 11.83 17.46
C GLU A 11 19.84 10.68 18.40
N VAL A 12 18.54 10.42 18.50
CA VAL A 12 18.01 9.21 19.13
C VAL A 12 18.45 8.01 18.28
N LYS A 13 19.62 7.46 18.58
CA LYS A 13 20.08 6.16 18.09
C LYS A 13 19.28 5.08 18.80
N ASN A 14 18.10 4.74 18.27
CA ASN A 14 17.44 3.49 18.62
C ASN A 14 18.27 2.33 18.06
N LYS A 15 19.27 1.87 18.83
CA LYS A 15 20.00 0.64 18.54
C LYS A 15 19.04 -0.53 18.68
N ILE A 16 18.81 -1.26 17.60
CA ILE A 16 18.15 -2.58 17.64
C ILE A 16 18.98 -3.44 18.61
N LYS A 17 18.40 -3.79 19.76
CA LYS A 17 19.05 -4.69 20.73
C LYS A 17 18.88 -6.13 20.23
N VAL A 18 19.90 -6.64 19.56
CA VAL A 18 19.98 -8.06 19.16
C VAL A 18 20.40 -8.86 20.38
N SER A 19 19.63 -9.88 20.76
CA SER A 19 19.99 -10.77 21.87
C SER A 19 21.20 -11.64 21.50
N SER A 20 21.93 -12.15 22.49
CA SER A 20 23.10 -13.03 22.25
C SER A 20 22.73 -14.32 21.48
N SER A 21 21.50 -14.80 21.63
CA SER A 21 20.97 -15.93 20.84
C SER A 21 20.59 -15.55 19.41
N ASP A 22 20.12 -14.32 19.19
CA ASP A 22 19.80 -13.84 17.84
C ASP A 22 21.07 -13.56 17.04
N ALA A 23 22.14 -13.11 17.68
CA ALA A 23 23.43 -12.89 17.04
C ALA A 23 23.97 -14.16 16.34
N LEU A 24 23.79 -15.34 16.95
CA LEU A 24 24.16 -16.64 16.39
C LEU A 24 23.37 -17.01 15.12
N ARG A 25 22.13 -16.53 14.95
CA ARG A 25 21.35 -16.74 13.72
C ARG A 25 21.85 -15.92 12.54
N TYR A 26 22.61 -14.84 12.78
CA TYR A 26 23.13 -13.95 11.73
C TYR A 26 24.60 -14.21 11.39
N THR A 27 25.28 -15.10 12.12
CA THR A 27 26.69 -15.45 11.86
C THR A 27 26.87 -16.48 10.75
N GLU A 28 25.83 -17.25 10.46
CA GLU A 28 25.85 -18.21 9.35
C GLU A 28 25.52 -17.47 8.04
N ASN A 29 26.53 -17.27 7.20
CA ASN A 29 26.36 -16.76 5.84
C ASN A 29 25.77 -17.86 4.97
N VAL A 30 24.47 -18.11 5.10
CA VAL A 30 23.75 -19.15 4.35
C VAL A 30 23.43 -18.61 2.96
N ILE A 31 24.07 -19.17 1.93
CA ILE A 31 23.60 -19.03 0.56
C ILE A 31 22.42 -19.99 0.41
N PRO A 32 21.19 -19.52 0.12
CA PRO A 32 20.05 -20.42 -0.06
C PRO A 32 20.37 -21.40 -1.19
N GLU A 33 20.31 -22.71 -0.87
CA GLU A 33 20.86 -23.76 -1.73
C GLU A 33 20.20 -23.83 -3.11
N ASN A 34 18.99 -23.31 -3.29
CA ASN A 34 18.40 -23.07 -4.62
C ASN A 34 17.30 -22.00 -4.57
N PHE A 35 17.26 -21.12 -5.57
CA PHE A 35 16.08 -20.32 -5.91
C PHE A 35 14.97 -21.28 -6.38
N ASN A 36 13.95 -21.52 -5.54
CA ASN A 36 12.85 -22.40 -5.90
C ASN A 36 11.72 -21.61 -6.61
N ARG A 37 11.38 -22.05 -7.83
CA ARG A 37 10.26 -21.54 -8.63
C ARG A 37 8.95 -21.54 -7.85
N GLU A 38 8.71 -22.57 -7.05
CA GLU A 38 7.52 -22.76 -6.21
C GLU A 38 7.39 -21.61 -5.20
N SER A 39 8.49 -21.22 -4.56
CA SER A 39 8.51 -20.08 -3.62
C SER A 39 8.09 -18.77 -4.30
N VAL A 40 8.51 -18.55 -5.55
CA VAL A 40 8.09 -17.35 -6.29
C VAL A 40 6.62 -17.40 -6.67
N LEU A 41 6.13 -18.55 -7.12
CA LEU A 41 4.71 -18.74 -7.40
C LEU A 41 3.85 -18.50 -6.16
N ARG A 42 4.29 -18.98 -4.99
CA ARG A 42 3.65 -18.72 -3.70
C ARG A 42 3.61 -17.24 -3.35
N ILE A 43 4.71 -16.51 -3.54
CA ILE A 43 4.76 -15.05 -3.36
C ILE A 43 3.76 -14.36 -4.28
N ILE A 44 3.70 -14.77 -5.55
CA ILE A 44 2.80 -14.18 -6.54
C ILE A 44 1.34 -14.47 -6.18
N ASP A 45 0.98 -15.71 -5.82
CA ASP A 45 -0.39 -16.08 -5.43
C ASP A 45 -0.87 -15.28 -4.21
N ALA A 46 -0.03 -15.23 -3.16
CA ALA A 46 -0.35 -14.50 -1.93
C ALA A 46 -0.59 -13.01 -2.20
N ASN A 47 0.26 -12.37 -3.00
CA ASN A 47 0.12 -10.94 -3.31
C ASN A 47 -1.02 -10.67 -4.30
N LEU A 48 -1.34 -11.59 -5.21
CA LEU A 48 -2.52 -11.50 -6.06
C LEU A 48 -3.80 -11.54 -5.22
N ASN A 49 -3.83 -12.40 -4.19
CA ASN A 49 -4.94 -12.48 -3.25
C ASN A 49 -5.10 -11.17 -2.45
N ARG A 50 -4.03 -10.72 -1.79
CA ARG A 50 -4.02 -9.48 -0.98
C ARG A 50 -4.41 -8.25 -1.81
N CYS A 51 -3.95 -8.16 -3.06
CA CYS A 51 -4.33 -7.09 -3.98
C CYS A 51 -5.84 -7.10 -4.28
N ARG A 52 -6.41 -8.27 -4.62
CA ARG A 52 -7.83 -8.40 -4.93
C ARG A 52 -8.71 -8.08 -3.72
N GLU A 53 -8.34 -8.56 -2.54
CA GLU A 53 -9.05 -8.26 -1.28
C GLU A 53 -8.99 -6.77 -0.92
N GLY A 54 -7.81 -6.15 -1.00
CA GLY A 54 -7.66 -4.71 -0.76
C GLY A 54 -8.55 -3.88 -1.68
N LEU A 55 -8.53 -4.19 -2.99
CA LEU A 55 -9.41 -3.53 -3.97
C LEU A 55 -10.89 -3.79 -3.71
N ARG A 56 -11.27 -5.01 -3.27
CA ARG A 56 -12.65 -5.36 -2.93
C ARG A 56 -13.16 -4.52 -1.77
N VAL A 57 -12.37 -4.35 -0.71
CA VAL A 57 -12.71 -3.53 0.46
C VAL A 57 -12.88 -2.06 0.07
N VAL A 58 -11.97 -1.52 -0.74
CA VAL A 58 -12.10 -0.15 -1.25
C VAL A 58 -13.37 -0.02 -2.12
N GLU A 59 -13.62 -0.98 -3.02
CA GLU A 59 -14.82 -0.99 -3.87
C GLU A 59 -16.10 -0.92 -3.02
N ASP A 60 -16.20 -1.73 -1.95
CA ASP A 60 -17.36 -1.72 -1.05
C ASP A 60 -17.50 -0.42 -0.27
N GLY A 61 -16.39 0.14 0.24
CA GLY A 61 -16.43 1.44 0.92
C GLY A 61 -16.95 2.55 0.01
N LEU A 62 -16.52 2.56 -1.26
CA LEU A 62 -17.01 3.51 -2.25
C LEU A 62 -18.46 3.26 -2.63
N ARG A 63 -18.85 1.99 -2.80
CA ARG A 63 -20.18 1.60 -3.27
C ARG A 63 -21.25 1.80 -2.21
N PHE A 64 -21.03 1.30 -1.00
CA PHE A 64 -22.07 1.18 0.01
C PHE A 64 -22.03 2.29 1.05
N VAL A 65 -20.87 2.92 1.27
CA VAL A 65 -20.77 4.02 2.24
C VAL A 65 -20.76 5.37 1.56
N LEU A 66 -19.90 5.56 0.55
CA LEU A 66 -19.81 6.84 -0.16
C LEU A 66 -20.81 6.96 -1.31
N ASN A 67 -21.51 5.88 -1.67
CA ASN A 67 -22.46 5.79 -2.78
C ASN A 67 -21.90 6.36 -4.10
N ASP A 68 -20.59 6.22 -4.33
CA ASP A 68 -19.89 6.78 -5.49
C ASP A 68 -19.85 5.79 -6.66
N SER A 69 -20.84 5.90 -7.54
CA SER A 69 -20.95 5.00 -8.68
C SER A 69 -19.80 5.09 -9.67
N PHE A 70 -19.18 6.27 -9.79
CA PHE A 70 -18.07 6.49 -10.70
C PHE A 70 -16.78 5.86 -10.16
N LEU A 71 -16.45 6.13 -8.90
CA LEU A 71 -15.19 5.67 -8.30
C LEU A 71 -15.21 4.18 -8.01
N TYR A 72 -16.31 3.59 -7.52
CA TYR A 72 -16.31 2.13 -7.30
C TYR A 72 -16.15 1.37 -8.63
N LYS A 73 -16.73 1.86 -9.73
CA LYS A 73 -16.53 1.27 -11.07
C LYS A 73 -15.09 1.40 -11.55
N LYS A 74 -14.39 2.49 -11.22
CA LYS A 74 -12.96 2.64 -11.49
C LYS A 74 -12.14 1.59 -10.72
N ILE A 75 -12.41 1.39 -9.43
CA ILE A 75 -11.74 0.37 -8.61
C ILE A 75 -12.03 -1.05 -9.11
N ARG A 76 -13.30 -1.34 -9.45
CA ARG A 76 -13.70 -2.63 -10.03
C ARG A 76 -12.90 -2.95 -11.31
N ARG A 77 -12.68 -1.95 -12.18
CA ARG A 77 -11.88 -2.13 -13.41
C ARG A 77 -10.43 -2.49 -13.11
N VAL A 78 -9.81 -1.87 -12.11
CA VAL A 78 -8.45 -2.24 -11.66
C VAL A 78 -8.47 -3.67 -11.12
N ARG A 79 -9.43 -4.02 -10.25
CA ARG A 79 -9.56 -5.36 -9.68
C ARG A 79 -9.73 -6.45 -10.74
N HIS A 80 -10.58 -6.22 -11.73
CA HIS A 80 -10.78 -7.15 -12.83
C HIS A 80 -9.57 -7.24 -13.76
N SER A 81 -8.85 -6.12 -13.97
CA SER A 81 -7.60 -6.15 -14.75
C SER A 81 -6.56 -7.01 -14.04
N VAL A 82 -6.35 -6.80 -12.73
CA VAL A 82 -5.42 -7.59 -11.91
C VAL A 82 -5.73 -9.09 -11.98
N ASP A 83 -6.99 -9.48 -11.84
CA ASP A 83 -7.41 -10.89 -11.92
C ASP A 83 -7.08 -11.54 -13.27
N LYS A 84 -7.10 -10.75 -14.36
CA LYS A 84 -6.85 -11.25 -15.71
C LYS A 84 -5.37 -11.46 -16.03
N ILE A 85 -4.46 -10.72 -15.39
CA ILE A 85 -3.03 -10.69 -15.77
C ILE A 85 -2.39 -12.08 -15.75
N LEU A 86 -2.70 -12.89 -14.74
CA LEU A 86 -2.16 -14.25 -14.58
C LEU A 86 -3.23 -15.34 -14.67
N ARG A 87 -4.36 -15.06 -15.32
CA ARG A 87 -5.48 -16.01 -15.36
C ARG A 87 -5.14 -17.30 -16.10
N SER A 88 -4.29 -17.22 -17.13
CA SER A 88 -3.78 -18.39 -17.86
C SER A 88 -2.83 -19.25 -17.04
N SER A 89 -2.25 -18.71 -15.95
CA SER A 89 -1.29 -19.39 -15.08
C SER A 89 -1.90 -19.73 -13.72
N TYR A 90 -3.23 -19.68 -13.61
CA TYR A 90 -3.94 -19.90 -12.35
C TYR A 90 -3.67 -21.30 -11.77
N ASP A 91 -3.63 -22.32 -12.62
CA ASP A 91 -3.38 -23.71 -12.20
C ASP A 91 -1.99 -23.91 -11.58
N GLU A 92 -1.01 -23.09 -11.98
CA GLU A 92 0.33 -23.12 -11.40
C GLU A 92 0.39 -22.37 -10.06
N LEU A 93 -0.37 -21.29 -9.93
CA LEU A 93 -0.42 -20.47 -8.71
C LEU A 93 -1.18 -21.16 -7.58
N ILE A 94 -2.32 -21.79 -7.90
CA ILE A 94 -3.21 -22.38 -6.90
C ILE A 94 -2.57 -23.59 -6.21
N LYS A 95 -1.67 -24.32 -6.89
CA LYS A 95 -0.93 -25.47 -6.34
C LYS A 95 -0.01 -25.07 -5.20
N GLU A 96 0.51 -23.85 -5.23
CA GLU A 96 1.45 -23.32 -4.22
C GLU A 96 0.74 -22.63 -3.05
N ARG A 97 -0.59 -22.64 -3.03
CA ARG A 97 -1.37 -21.94 -2.01
C ARG A 97 -1.30 -22.68 -0.67
N GLU A 98 -0.60 -22.07 0.28
CA GLU A 98 -0.57 -22.54 1.66
C GLU A 98 -1.29 -21.55 2.58
N SER A 99 -2.59 -21.76 2.79
CA SER A 99 -3.39 -20.90 3.70
C SER A 99 -3.35 -21.34 5.17
N PHE A 100 -2.93 -22.57 5.44
CA PHE A 100 -2.89 -23.13 6.80
C PHE A 100 -1.67 -22.63 7.59
N ASP A 101 -0.51 -22.58 6.94
CA ASP A 101 0.77 -22.16 7.53
C ASP A 101 1.13 -20.68 7.29
N ASP A 102 0.18 -19.86 6.79
CA ASP A 102 0.43 -18.42 6.62
C ASP A 102 0.61 -17.75 8.00
N SER A 103 1.81 -17.24 8.25
CA SER A 103 2.19 -16.43 9.40
C SER A 103 1.22 -15.28 9.72
N GLY A 104 0.43 -14.81 8.75
CA GLY A 104 -0.62 -13.81 8.95
C GLY A 104 -1.83 -14.30 9.78
N ARG A 105 -2.01 -15.61 9.96
CA ARG A 105 -3.17 -16.21 10.65
C ARG A 105 -3.23 -15.88 12.14
N GLN A 106 -2.09 -15.63 12.78
CA GLN A 106 -1.99 -15.35 14.23
C GLN A 106 -1.85 -13.85 14.55
N MET A 107 -2.20 -12.95 13.62
CA MET A 107 -2.17 -11.52 13.95
C MET A 107 -3.28 -11.19 14.97
N PRO A 108 -2.95 -10.52 16.09
CA PRO A 108 -3.94 -10.14 17.09
C PRO A 108 -5.00 -9.22 16.51
N GLU A 109 -6.24 -9.35 17.01
CA GLU A 109 -7.36 -8.49 16.63
C GLU A 109 -7.03 -7.02 16.94
N ILE A 110 -6.85 -6.22 15.90
CA ILE A 110 -6.58 -4.79 16.04
C ILE A 110 -7.90 -4.08 16.35
N SER A 111 -7.83 -3.15 17.30
CA SER A 111 -8.88 -2.19 17.67
C SER A 111 -9.70 -1.65 16.49
N LYS A 112 -10.99 -1.37 16.75
CA LYS A 112 -11.94 -0.73 15.82
C LYS A 112 -11.28 0.35 14.98
N LYS A 113 -11.26 0.17 13.66
CA LYS A 113 -10.75 1.17 12.69
C LYS A 113 -11.90 2.05 12.21
N GLU A 114 -11.64 3.35 12.07
CA GLU A 114 -12.55 4.25 11.37
C GLU A 114 -12.59 3.91 9.88
N LEU A 115 -13.74 4.10 9.26
CA LEU A 115 -13.97 3.72 7.87
C LEU A 115 -13.01 4.43 6.89
N ALA A 116 -12.67 5.70 7.15
CA ALA A 116 -11.66 6.43 6.41
C ALA A 116 -10.28 5.73 6.45
N GLY A 117 -9.91 5.24 7.64
CA GLY A 117 -8.69 4.46 7.85
C GLY A 117 -8.74 3.11 7.13
N ILE A 118 -9.90 2.45 7.07
CA ILE A 118 -10.09 1.20 6.32
C ILE A 118 -9.82 1.41 4.83
N ILE A 119 -10.43 2.43 4.21
CA ILE A 119 -10.24 2.71 2.78
C ILE A 119 -8.77 3.04 2.49
N THR A 120 -8.17 3.92 3.28
CA THR A 120 -6.78 4.36 3.09
C THR A 120 -5.78 3.21 3.26
N ALA A 121 -5.93 2.40 4.32
CA ALA A 121 -5.05 1.26 4.56
C ALA A 121 -5.13 0.21 3.44
N ASN A 122 -6.33 -0.03 2.89
CA ASN A 122 -6.49 -1.01 1.80
C ASN A 122 -5.95 -0.50 0.46
N PHE A 123 -5.94 0.81 0.20
CA PHE A 123 -5.17 1.37 -0.92
C PHE A 123 -3.67 1.08 -0.76
N LYS A 124 -3.08 1.32 0.42
CA LYS A 124 -1.65 1.07 0.64
C LYS A 124 -1.27 -0.39 0.48
N ARG A 125 -2.02 -1.30 1.09
CA ARG A 125 -1.82 -2.75 0.93
C ARG A 125 -1.93 -3.20 -0.52
N THR A 126 -2.89 -2.65 -1.26
CA THR A 126 -3.05 -2.93 -2.70
C THR A 126 -1.82 -2.48 -3.48
N GLN A 127 -1.32 -1.28 -3.20
CA GLN A 127 -0.16 -0.70 -3.88
C GLN A 127 1.12 -1.47 -3.59
N GLU A 128 1.33 -1.88 -2.33
CA GLU A 128 2.42 -2.76 -1.91
C GLU A 128 2.33 -4.12 -2.61
N SER A 129 1.15 -4.74 -2.62
CA SER A 129 0.94 -6.03 -3.30
C SER A 129 1.23 -5.92 -4.80
N LEU A 130 0.79 -4.85 -5.46
CA LEU A 130 1.08 -4.60 -6.87
C LEU A 130 2.57 -4.36 -7.13
N ARG A 131 3.30 -3.76 -6.19
CA ARG A 131 4.75 -3.59 -6.29
C ARG A 131 5.47 -4.93 -6.20
N VAL A 132 5.05 -5.80 -5.29
CA VAL A 132 5.59 -7.16 -5.15
C VAL A 132 5.30 -7.97 -6.43
N LEU A 133 4.07 -7.93 -6.92
CA LEU A 133 3.68 -8.59 -8.17
C LEU A 133 4.49 -8.08 -9.36
N GLU A 134 4.69 -6.77 -9.50
CA GLU A 134 5.52 -6.16 -10.55
C GLU A 134 6.94 -6.72 -10.52
N GLU A 135 7.58 -6.81 -9.36
CA GLU A 135 8.98 -7.24 -9.25
C GLU A 135 9.15 -8.74 -9.40
N TYR A 136 8.38 -9.55 -8.66
CA TYR A 136 8.52 -11.01 -8.69
C TYR A 136 8.06 -11.61 -10.01
N SER A 137 7.06 -11.03 -10.68
CA SER A 137 6.66 -11.49 -12.02
C SER A 137 7.76 -11.34 -13.06
N LYS A 138 8.78 -10.49 -12.88
CA LYS A 138 9.91 -10.41 -13.82
C LYS A 138 10.67 -11.73 -13.95
N THR A 139 10.62 -12.57 -12.91
CA THR A 139 11.35 -13.83 -12.86
C THR A 139 10.64 -14.95 -13.63
N LEU A 140 9.32 -15.09 -13.47
CA LEU A 140 8.53 -16.19 -14.07
C LEU A 140 7.58 -15.74 -15.19
N PHE A 141 7.12 -14.49 -15.15
CA PHE A 141 6.13 -13.93 -16.08
C PHE A 141 6.50 -12.51 -16.56
N PRO A 142 7.60 -12.33 -17.32
CA PRO A 142 8.12 -11.00 -17.68
C PRO A 142 7.08 -10.08 -18.35
N LYS A 143 6.18 -10.65 -19.17
CA LYS A 143 5.08 -9.89 -19.81
C LYS A 143 4.10 -9.31 -18.78
N ALA A 144 3.77 -10.07 -17.75
CA ALA A 144 2.85 -9.66 -16.69
C ALA A 144 3.40 -8.51 -15.82
N SER A 145 4.73 -8.38 -15.70
CA SER A 145 5.36 -7.31 -14.91
C SER A 145 4.93 -5.92 -15.37
N THR A 146 4.89 -5.70 -16.69
CA THR A 146 4.46 -4.42 -17.28
C THR A 146 2.98 -4.13 -16.96
N ASP A 147 2.14 -5.16 -16.99
CA ASP A 147 0.72 -5.01 -16.65
C ASP A 147 0.51 -4.73 -15.16
N PHE A 148 1.26 -5.38 -14.27
CA PHE A 148 1.23 -5.07 -12.84
C PHE A 148 1.70 -3.65 -12.55
N LYS A 149 2.77 -3.19 -13.22
CA LYS A 149 3.21 -1.79 -13.17
C LYS A 149 2.07 -0.85 -13.56
N LYS A 150 1.38 -1.11 -14.68
CA LYS A 150 0.23 -0.32 -15.11
C LYS A 150 -0.89 -0.30 -14.07
N GLN A 151 -1.22 -1.43 -13.47
CA GLN A 151 -2.24 -1.47 -12.40
C GLN A 151 -1.80 -0.74 -11.14
N ARG A 152 -0.50 -0.75 -10.80
CA ARG A 152 0.04 0.01 -9.65
C ARG A 152 -0.18 1.51 -9.82
N TYR A 153 0.12 2.06 -11.00
CA TYR A 153 -0.16 3.47 -11.29
C TYR A 153 -1.66 3.76 -11.31
N ALA A 154 -2.48 2.87 -11.87
CA ALA A 154 -3.94 3.02 -11.82
C ALA A 154 -4.47 3.05 -10.37
N ALA A 155 -3.88 2.27 -9.46
CA ALA A 155 -4.22 2.28 -8.04
C ALA A 155 -3.82 3.61 -7.36
N TYR A 156 -2.67 4.21 -7.70
CA TYR A 156 -2.31 5.55 -7.21
C TYR A 156 -3.29 6.62 -7.70
N ASP A 157 -3.62 6.60 -8.99
CA ASP A 157 -4.56 7.57 -9.56
C ASP A 157 -5.95 7.42 -8.97
N ALA A 158 -6.37 6.19 -8.69
CA ALA A 158 -7.63 5.92 -8.03
C ALA A 158 -7.62 6.43 -6.58
N GLU A 159 -6.57 6.17 -5.80
CA GLU A 159 -6.41 6.72 -4.45
C GLU A 159 -6.48 8.26 -4.47
N LYS A 160 -5.74 8.90 -5.38
CA LYS A 160 -5.77 10.35 -5.56
C LYS A 160 -7.17 10.87 -5.90
N SER A 161 -7.89 10.18 -6.79
CA SER A 161 -9.26 10.55 -7.17
C SER A 161 -10.21 10.49 -5.98
N VAL A 162 -10.14 9.42 -5.19
CA VAL A 162 -10.92 9.25 -3.96
C VAL A 162 -10.54 10.32 -2.94
N TYR A 163 -9.24 10.57 -2.75
CA TYR A 163 -8.76 11.57 -1.80
C TYR A 163 -9.24 12.97 -2.15
N LEU A 164 -9.10 13.41 -3.39
CA LEU A 164 -9.50 14.76 -3.80
C LEU A 164 -11.01 14.99 -3.61
N LYS A 165 -11.83 13.97 -3.92
CA LYS A 165 -13.29 14.06 -3.79
C LYS A 165 -13.75 13.97 -2.33
N TYR A 166 -13.17 13.07 -1.55
CA TYR A 166 -13.61 12.75 -0.18
C TYR A 166 -12.64 13.23 0.90
N ARG A 167 -11.80 14.23 0.60
CA ARG A 167 -10.77 14.74 1.53
C ARG A 167 -11.31 15.06 2.93
N LYS A 168 -12.50 15.64 3.04
CA LYS A 168 -13.09 16.00 4.34
C LYS A 168 -13.39 14.75 5.17
N PHE A 169 -13.96 13.73 4.54
CA PHE A 169 -14.23 12.44 5.16
C PHE A 169 -12.93 11.71 5.53
N LEU A 170 -11.92 11.74 4.65
CA LEU A 170 -10.65 11.05 4.90
C LEU A 170 -9.75 11.77 5.92
N LEU A 171 -9.86 13.09 6.05
CA LEU A 171 -9.10 13.91 7.00
C LEU A 171 -9.85 14.19 8.31
N GLN A 172 -11.08 13.67 8.47
CA GLN A 172 -11.80 13.73 9.75
C GLN A 172 -11.11 12.93 10.87
N MET A 173 -9.99 12.28 10.57
CA MET A 173 -9.18 11.46 11.48
C MET A 173 -8.54 12.22 12.66
N ASP A 174 -8.57 13.55 12.69
CA ASP A 174 -7.87 14.33 13.73
C ASP A 174 -8.78 15.21 14.63
N CYS A 175 -10.11 15.26 14.44
CA CYS A 175 -10.94 16.21 15.21
C CYS A 175 -11.54 15.68 16.53
N LYS A 176 -11.16 14.47 16.99
CA LYS A 176 -11.65 13.93 18.27
C LYS A 176 -10.56 13.56 19.29
N ARG A 177 -9.32 14.00 19.10
CA ARG A 177 -8.29 13.90 20.13
C ARG A 177 -7.60 15.25 20.33
N ALA A 178 -7.85 15.80 21.53
CA ALA A 178 -7.07 16.82 22.23
C ALA A 178 -7.03 18.23 21.62
N ASP A 179 -7.77 19.11 22.31
CA ASP A 179 -7.36 20.43 22.78
C ASP A 179 -7.27 21.58 21.77
N GLY A 180 -7.99 22.66 22.10
CA GLY A 180 -8.21 23.84 21.28
C GLY A 180 -6.93 24.45 20.72
N GLY A 181 -6.75 24.35 19.41
CA GLY A 181 -5.67 24.99 18.68
C GLY A 181 -6.03 25.14 17.20
N THR A 182 -6.12 26.38 16.74
CA THR A 182 -6.66 26.85 15.46
C THR A 182 -6.01 26.22 14.21
N MET A 183 -6.64 25.17 13.66
CA MET A 183 -6.19 24.46 12.43
C MET A 183 -6.75 25.01 11.10
N THR A 184 -7.31 26.23 11.08
CA THR A 184 -7.88 26.84 9.86
C THR A 184 -6.82 27.25 8.82
N LYS A 185 -5.56 27.50 9.22
CA LYS A 185 -4.50 27.96 8.31
C LYS A 185 -3.83 26.87 7.46
N LYS A 186 -3.83 25.60 7.88
CA LYS A 186 -3.19 24.50 7.12
C LYS A 186 -4.06 24.02 5.94
N PHE A 187 -5.38 24.03 6.14
CA PHE A 187 -6.38 23.63 5.13
C PHE A 187 -6.45 24.60 3.92
N SER A 188 -6.25 25.90 4.13
CA SER A 188 -6.27 26.89 3.06
C SER A 188 -5.08 26.73 2.11
N THR A 189 -3.89 26.43 2.65
CA THR A 189 -2.65 26.24 1.88
C THR A 189 -2.69 24.99 0.99
N VAL A 190 -3.20 23.87 1.50
CA VAL A 190 -3.35 22.63 0.72
C VAL A 190 -4.36 22.81 -0.41
N ASN A 191 -5.48 23.49 -0.14
CA ASN A 191 -6.49 23.80 -1.16
C ASN A 191 -5.94 24.73 -2.26
N LYS A 192 -5.10 25.70 -1.89
CA LYS A 192 -4.43 26.59 -2.84
C LYS A 192 -3.50 25.80 -3.78
N LYS A 193 -2.71 24.88 -3.22
CA LYS A 193 -1.78 24.03 -3.98
C LYS A 193 -2.51 23.04 -4.90
N ILE A 194 -3.63 22.47 -4.46
CA ILE A 194 -4.47 21.59 -5.30
C ILE A 194 -5.12 22.36 -6.45
N LYS A 195 -5.67 23.56 -6.22
CA LYS A 195 -6.19 24.41 -7.31
C LYS A 195 -5.12 24.71 -8.35
N GLN A 196 -3.89 25.00 -7.91
CA GLN A 196 -2.76 25.28 -8.79
C GLN A 196 -2.36 24.09 -9.67
N LEU A 197 -2.39 22.87 -9.13
CA LEU A 197 -2.08 21.64 -9.87
C LEU A 197 -3.18 21.26 -10.87
N LEU A 198 -4.45 21.51 -10.54
CA LEU A 198 -5.57 21.27 -11.45
C LEU A 198 -5.59 22.28 -12.61
N SER A 199 -5.16 23.53 -12.39
CA SER A 199 -5.00 24.53 -13.46
C SER A 199 -3.79 24.28 -14.35
N ALA A 200 -2.76 23.58 -13.85
CA ALA A 200 -1.55 23.25 -14.62
C ALA A 200 -1.79 22.07 -15.57
N GLY A 201 -2.51 21.03 -15.13
CA GLY A 201 -2.80 19.84 -15.97
C GLY A 201 -3.80 20.06 -17.11
N ALA A 202 -4.40 21.25 -17.23
CA ALA A 202 -5.31 21.61 -18.31
C ALA A 202 -4.61 22.33 -19.49
N LYS A 203 -3.32 22.66 -19.36
CA LYS A 203 -2.55 23.37 -20.40
C LYS A 203 -1.70 22.48 -21.30
N ASP A 204 -1.54 21.19 -20.97
CA ASP A 204 -0.72 20.24 -21.73
C ASP A 204 -1.51 19.41 -22.77
N GLN A 205 -2.67 19.92 -23.23
CA GLN A 205 -3.49 19.27 -24.28
C GLN A 205 -3.91 20.21 -25.41
N ILE A 206 -3.10 21.22 -25.73
CA ILE A 206 -3.24 21.99 -26.99
C ILE A 206 -1.90 21.93 -27.73
#